data_AF-A0A2T3ZAD4-F1
#
_entry.id   AF-A0A2T3ZAD4-F1
#
_cell.length_a   1.000
_cell.length_b   1.000
_cell.length_c   1.000
_cell.angle_alpha   90.00
_cell.angle_beta   90.00
_cell.angle_gamma   90.00
#
_symmetry.space_group_name_H-M   'P 1'
#
loop_
_entity.id
_entity.type
_entity.pdbx_description
1 polymer ?
#
loop_
_entity_poly.entity_id
_entity_poly.type
_entity_poly.pdbx_seq_one_letter_code
_entity_poly.pdbx_strand_id
1 'polypeptide(L)'
;MAAPQFKTEIYTVDKLVESAGTILFRLLAREVCILHSVQRRRNLSEGSQDTAIRKTTEELGVPCYLLSVGLVSRVCPTVKTGDVPDGLRLFKSTRELIAMQQWQIADGEMKLIWWFLAAVDEKEVLRLHEKQKFEVEFHSYDEAVQA
;
A
#
# COMPACT_ATOMS: atom_id res chain seq x y z
N MET A 1 -7.50 -27.42 21.57
CA MET A 1 -7.39 -26.50 20.42
C MET A 1 -6.81 -27.29 19.27
N ALA A 2 -7.43 -27.27 18.09
CA ALA A 2 -6.89 -27.96 16.92
C ALA A 2 -5.54 -27.34 16.54
N ALA A 3 -4.52 -28.17 16.32
CA ALA A 3 -3.25 -27.67 15.82
C ALA A 3 -3.47 -27.11 14.41
N PRO A 4 -2.91 -25.93 14.08
CA PRO A 4 -3.04 -25.38 12.74
C PRO A 4 -2.39 -26.35 11.74
N GLN A 5 -3.08 -26.61 10.62
CA GLN A 5 -2.56 -27.46 9.56
C GLN A 5 -1.34 -26.86 8.84
N PHE A 6 -1.07 -25.56 9.07
CA PHE A 6 -0.01 -24.80 8.44
C PHE A 6 0.92 -24.23 9.50
N LYS A 7 2.20 -24.03 9.14
CA LYS A 7 3.18 -23.38 10.01
C LYS A 7 2.72 -21.96 10.31
N THR A 8 2.47 -21.67 11.58
CA THR A 8 2.12 -20.33 12.05
C THR A 8 3.33 -19.73 12.75
N GLU A 9 3.72 -18.53 12.34
CA GLU A 9 4.74 -17.73 13.02
C GLU A 9 4.05 -16.57 13.74
N ILE A 10 4.52 -16.25 14.94
CA ILE A 10 3.99 -15.16 15.76
C ILE A 10 5.13 -14.18 16.00
N TYR A 11 4.90 -12.92 15.65
CA TYR A 11 5.84 -11.83 15.90
C TYR A 11 5.24 -10.91 16.97
N THR A 12 6.05 -10.56 17.96
CA THR A 12 5.71 -9.52 18.93
C THR A 12 5.88 -8.14 18.31
N VAL A 13 5.22 -7.12 18.85
CA VAL A 13 5.22 -5.76 18.27
C VAL A 13 6.61 -5.14 18.18
N ASP A 14 7.54 -5.51 19.06
CA ASP A 14 8.95 -5.09 19.01
C ASP A 14 9.73 -5.71 17.85
N LYS A 15 9.20 -6.76 17.24
CA LYS A 15 9.77 -7.45 16.07
C LYS A 15 9.11 -7.05 14.75
N LEU A 16 8.11 -6.18 14.79
CA LEU A 16 7.38 -5.73 13.60
C LEU A 16 7.81 -4.33 13.19
N VAL A 17 8.14 -4.19 11.91
CA VAL A 17 8.29 -2.88 11.27
C VAL A 17 7.15 -2.71 10.27
N GLU A 18 6.14 -1.93 10.67
CA GLU A 18 4.98 -1.65 9.82
C GLU A 18 5.17 -0.43 8.93
N SER A 19 4.67 -0.51 7.70
CA SER A 19 4.76 0.54 6.70
C SER A 19 3.60 0.49 5.73
N ALA A 20 3.41 1.59 5.02
CA ALA A 20 2.45 1.65 3.93
C ALA A 20 3.05 2.39 2.75
N GLY A 21 2.62 2.01 1.55
CA GLY A 21 3.09 2.55 0.29
C GLY A 21 1.97 2.66 -0.71
N THR A 22 2.23 3.42 -1.77
CA THR A 22 1.31 3.56 -2.90
C THR A 22 1.94 3.03 -4.18
N ILE A 23 1.12 2.37 -4.99
CA ILE A 23 1.34 2.28 -6.43
C ILE A 23 0.70 3.54 -7.01
N LEU A 24 1.54 4.41 -7.53
CA LEU A 24 1.15 5.77 -7.87
C LEU A 24 0.92 5.91 -9.37
N PHE A 25 -0.19 6.54 -9.73
CA PHE A 25 -0.54 6.81 -11.12
C PHE A 25 -0.47 8.30 -11.44
N ARG A 26 0.08 8.60 -12.61
CA ARG A 26 -0.16 9.83 -13.36
C ARG A 26 -1.16 9.49 -14.46
N LEU A 27 -2.42 9.82 -14.25
CA LEU A 27 -3.53 9.40 -15.10
C LEU A 27 -3.52 10.12 -16.47
N LEU A 28 -3.16 11.40 -16.51
CA LEU A 28 -3.03 12.18 -17.74
C LEU A 28 -1.78 11.76 -18.52
N ALA A 29 -0.64 11.60 -17.83
CA ALA A 29 0.59 11.14 -18.46
C ALA A 29 0.58 9.64 -18.83
N ARG A 30 -0.36 8.86 -18.29
CA ARG A 30 -0.44 7.39 -18.43
C ARG A 30 0.83 6.68 -17.96
N GLU A 31 1.31 7.11 -16.80
CA GLU A 31 2.50 6.56 -16.16
C GLU A 31 2.16 6.01 -14.77
N VAL A 32 2.95 5.03 -14.34
CA VAL A 32 2.89 4.43 -13.02
C VAL A 32 4.27 4.51 -12.37
N CYS A 33 4.29 4.74 -11.07
CA CYS A 33 5.50 4.75 -10.25
C CYS A 33 5.27 3.87 -9.03
N ILE A 34 6.20 2.93 -8.78
CA ILE A 34 6.24 2.15 -7.55
C ILE A 34 7.42 2.66 -6.75
N LEU A 35 7.13 3.41 -5.68
CA LEU A 35 8.17 3.94 -4.82
C LEU A 35 8.72 2.84 -3.92
N HIS A 36 9.97 2.45 -4.16
CA HIS A 36 10.73 1.55 -3.30
C HIS A 36 11.52 2.34 -2.25
N SER A 37 11.03 2.39 -1.02
CA SER A 37 11.76 2.97 0.11
C SER A 37 11.71 2.05 1.32
N VAL A 38 12.89 1.65 1.79
CA VAL A 38 13.08 0.73 2.93
C VAL A 38 12.80 1.42 4.27
N GLN A 39 12.90 2.75 4.32
CA GLN A 39 12.83 3.56 5.54
C GLN A 39 11.41 4.04 5.89
N ARG A 40 10.40 3.70 5.09
CA ARG A 40 9.01 4.01 5.43
C ARG A 40 8.67 3.35 6.77
N ARG A 41 7.99 4.08 7.64
CA ARG A 41 7.41 3.59 8.90
C ARG A 41 6.09 4.31 9.14
N ARG A 42 5.12 3.55 9.63
CA ARG A 42 3.87 4.08 10.12
C ARG A 42 4.10 4.79 11.46
N ASN A 43 3.46 5.94 11.65
CA ASN A 43 3.49 6.63 12.94
C ASN A 43 2.48 5.98 13.91
N LEU A 44 2.73 6.10 15.22
CA LEU A 44 1.78 5.63 16.23
C LEU A 44 0.42 6.32 16.02
N SER A 45 -0.67 5.52 16.07
CA SER A 45 -2.06 5.97 15.88
C SER A 45 -2.45 6.45 14.48
N GLU A 46 -1.53 6.55 13.53
CA GLU A 46 -1.83 6.91 12.13
C GLU A 46 -2.43 5.71 11.39
N GLY A 47 -3.45 5.86 10.54
CA GLY A 47 -3.96 4.74 9.73
C GLY A 47 -3.01 4.35 8.59
N SER A 48 -3.01 3.09 8.13
CA SER A 48 -2.13 2.67 7.02
C SER A 48 -2.40 3.45 5.73
N GLN A 49 -3.65 3.85 5.47
CA GLN A 49 -4.01 4.73 4.36
C GLN A 49 -3.37 6.12 4.49
N ASP A 50 -3.48 6.73 5.67
CA ASP A 50 -2.89 8.05 5.95
C ASP A 50 -1.36 7.99 5.86
N THR A 51 -0.74 6.93 6.40
CA THR A 51 0.69 6.69 6.26
C THR A 51 1.10 6.61 4.79
N ALA A 52 0.34 5.89 3.96
CA ALA A 52 0.64 5.72 2.54
C ALA A 52 0.64 7.07 1.81
N ILE A 53 -0.40 7.90 2.04
CA ILE A 53 -0.50 9.24 1.46
C ILE A 53 0.61 10.14 1.96
N ARG A 54 0.80 10.23 3.29
CA ARG A 54 1.82 11.09 3.90
C ARG A 54 3.21 10.73 3.40
N LYS A 55 3.60 9.45 3.45
CA LYS A 55 4.94 9.01 3.01
C LYS A 55 5.16 9.25 1.52
N THR A 56 4.17 8.96 0.69
CA THR A 56 4.26 9.24 -0.75
C THR A 56 4.41 10.74 -1.03
N THR A 57 3.66 11.57 -0.30
CA THR A 57 3.70 13.03 -0.42
C THR A 57 5.04 13.60 0.07
N GLU A 58 5.55 13.12 1.20
CA GLU A 58 6.87 13.49 1.76
C GLU A 58 7.99 13.21 0.74
N GLU A 59 7.92 12.05 0.06
CA GLU A 59 8.97 11.61 -0.87
C GLU A 59 8.89 12.34 -2.22
N LEU A 60 7.69 12.51 -2.78
CA LEU A 60 7.54 13.13 -4.10
C LEU A 60 7.44 14.65 -4.09
N GLY A 61 7.12 15.23 -2.93
CA GLY A 61 6.83 16.66 -2.78
C GLY A 61 5.59 17.14 -3.52
N VAL A 62 4.68 16.24 -3.88
CA VAL A 62 3.38 16.54 -4.49
C VAL A 62 2.27 15.84 -3.72
N PRO A 63 1.11 16.48 -3.50
CA PRO A 63 -0.06 15.82 -2.94
C PRO A 63 -0.52 14.65 -3.82
N CYS A 64 -0.93 13.57 -3.16
CA CYS A 64 -1.59 12.44 -3.80
C CYS A 64 -2.87 12.06 -3.07
N TYR A 65 -3.73 11.30 -3.73
CA TYR A 65 -4.99 10.81 -3.18
C TYR A 65 -5.21 9.35 -3.57
N LEU A 66 -5.88 8.60 -2.69
CA LEU A 66 -6.20 7.20 -2.95
C LEU A 66 -7.24 7.07 -4.07
N LEU A 67 -6.98 6.15 -4.99
CA LEU A 67 -7.90 5.82 -6.07
C LEU A 67 -9.00 4.90 -5.57
N SER A 68 -10.24 5.23 -5.93
CA SER A 68 -11.38 4.36 -5.73
C SER A 68 -11.44 3.35 -6.87
N VAL A 69 -11.21 2.07 -6.56
CA VAL A 69 -11.17 0.98 -7.54
C VAL A 69 -12.19 -0.12 -7.24
N GLY A 70 -12.48 -0.96 -8.24
CA GLY A 70 -13.15 -2.23 -8.00
C GLY A 70 -12.16 -3.24 -7.43
N LEU A 71 -12.47 -3.85 -6.29
CA LEU A 71 -11.61 -4.86 -5.66
C LEU A 71 -12.41 -6.11 -5.33
N VAL A 72 -11.88 -7.27 -5.71
CA VAL A 72 -12.42 -8.57 -5.25
C VAL A 72 -11.69 -8.95 -3.95
N SER A 73 -12.42 -9.05 -2.85
CA SER A 73 -11.85 -9.30 -1.53
C SER A 73 -12.78 -10.13 -0.65
N ARG A 74 -12.23 -10.69 0.44
CA ARG A 74 -12.98 -11.42 1.48
C ARG A 74 -13.28 -10.55 2.70
N VAL A 75 -12.97 -9.25 2.65
CA VAL A 75 -13.25 -8.31 3.75
C VAL A 75 -14.73 -8.31 4.10
N CYS A 76 -15.02 -8.06 5.38
CA CYS A 76 -16.39 -8.00 5.86
C CYS A 76 -17.03 -6.66 5.42
N PRO A 77 -18.21 -6.67 4.79
CA PRO A 77 -18.91 -5.43 4.45
C PRO A 77 -19.27 -4.60 5.69
N THR A 78 -19.13 -3.28 5.60
CA THR A 78 -19.46 -2.34 6.68
C THR A 78 -20.95 -2.38 7.02
N VAL A 79 -21.81 -2.41 6.00
CA VAL A 79 -23.26 -2.53 6.17
C VAL A 79 -23.62 -4.01 6.17
N LYS A 80 -24.00 -4.53 7.34
CA LYS A 80 -24.43 -5.91 7.49
C LYS A 80 -25.96 -5.99 7.50
N THR A 81 -26.52 -6.68 6.52
CA THR A 81 -27.89 -7.21 6.60
C THR A 81 -27.83 -8.68 7.02
N GLY A 82 -27.50 -8.94 8.29
CA GLY A 82 -27.46 -10.28 8.88
C GLY A 82 -26.10 -11.00 8.77
N ASP A 83 -26.13 -12.33 8.85
CA ASP A 83 -24.94 -13.18 8.77
C ASP A 83 -24.42 -13.23 7.33
N VAL A 84 -23.23 -12.67 7.15
CA VAL A 84 -22.56 -12.57 5.87
C VAL A 84 -21.56 -13.73 5.76
N PRO A 85 -21.72 -14.70 4.83
CA PRO A 85 -20.84 -15.86 4.76
C PRO A 85 -19.39 -15.46 4.44
N ASP A 86 -18.41 -16.29 4.80
CA ASP A 86 -17.04 -16.06 4.36
C ASP A 86 -16.91 -16.40 2.85
N GLY A 87 -16.47 -15.42 2.05
CA GLY A 87 -16.33 -15.60 0.60
C GLY A 87 -15.84 -14.35 -0.12
N LEU A 88 -15.35 -14.56 -1.35
CA LEU A 88 -14.94 -13.47 -2.24
C LEU A 88 -16.14 -12.63 -2.66
N ARG A 89 -15.96 -11.31 -2.68
CA ARG A 89 -16.97 -10.35 -3.10
C ARG A 89 -16.32 -9.22 -3.88
N LEU A 90 -17.03 -8.72 -4.88
CA LEU A 90 -16.67 -7.50 -5.57
C LEU A 90 -17.15 -6.29 -4.77
N PHE A 91 -16.22 -5.46 -4.32
CA PHE A 91 -16.47 -4.16 -3.73
C PHE A 91 -16.23 -3.10 -4.81
N LYS A 92 -17.27 -2.34 -5.15
CA LYS A 92 -17.17 -1.26 -6.13
C LYS A 92 -16.68 0.03 -5.45
N SER A 93 -15.80 0.77 -6.11
CA SER A 93 -15.37 2.11 -5.68
C SER A 93 -14.77 2.15 -4.26
N THR A 94 -13.87 1.22 -3.98
CA THR A 94 -13.20 1.11 -2.67
C THR A 94 -11.76 1.64 -2.72
N ARG A 95 -11.26 2.13 -1.58
CA ARG A 95 -9.88 2.61 -1.37
C ARG A 95 -9.08 1.67 -0.47
N GLU A 96 -9.54 0.43 -0.37
CA GLU A 96 -8.96 -0.59 0.50
C GLU A 96 -7.58 -1.02 0.02
N LEU A 97 -6.87 -1.69 0.93
CA LEU A 97 -5.62 -2.37 0.66
C LEU A 97 -5.72 -3.28 -0.57
N ILE A 98 -4.75 -3.21 -1.48
CA ILE A 98 -4.69 -4.10 -2.64
C ILE A 98 -3.72 -5.28 -2.48
N ALA A 99 -2.68 -5.10 -1.68
CA ALA A 99 -1.67 -6.13 -1.44
C ALA A 99 -0.96 -5.88 -0.11
N MET A 100 -0.53 -6.96 0.55
CA MET A 100 0.39 -6.91 1.68
C MET A 100 1.66 -7.65 1.29
N GLN A 101 2.79 -6.99 1.48
CA GLN A 101 4.11 -7.58 1.28
C GLN A 101 4.79 -7.77 2.64
N GLN A 102 5.43 -8.92 2.83
CA GLN A 102 6.20 -9.22 4.02
C GLN A 102 7.56 -9.81 3.67
N TRP A 103 8.57 -9.49 4.46
CA TRP A 103 9.88 -10.15 4.42
C TRP A 103 10.66 -9.94 5.71
N GLN A 104 11.57 -10.86 5.99
CA GLN A 104 12.47 -10.77 7.14
C GLN A 104 13.60 -9.76 6.86
N ILE A 105 13.81 -8.82 7.77
CA ILE A 105 14.85 -7.77 7.63
C ILE A 105 16.09 -8.02 8.49
N ALA A 106 15.92 -8.76 9.59
CA ALA A 106 17.00 -9.21 10.48
C ALA A 106 16.54 -10.47 11.22
N ASP A 107 17.41 -11.07 12.02
CA ASP A 107 17.04 -12.26 12.79
C ASP A 107 15.85 -11.98 13.72
N GLY A 108 14.75 -12.70 13.49
CA GLY A 108 13.48 -12.52 14.19
C GLY A 108 12.71 -11.22 13.90
N GLU A 109 13.16 -10.35 12.98
CA GLU A 109 12.45 -9.09 12.65
C GLU A 109 11.74 -9.17 11.29
N MET A 110 10.44 -8.83 11.28
CA MET A 110 9.58 -8.90 10.11
C MET A 110 9.13 -7.50 9.68
N LYS A 111 9.29 -7.21 8.39
CA LYS A 111 8.76 -6.01 7.75
C LYS A 111 7.42 -6.33 7.10
N LEU A 112 6.44 -5.45 7.31
CA LEU A 112 5.14 -5.47 6.66
C LEU A 112 4.93 -4.18 5.87
N ILE A 113 4.52 -4.30 4.61
CA ILE A 113 4.11 -3.16 3.78
C ILE A 113 2.68 -3.36 3.28
N TRP A 114 1.84 -2.38 3.61
CA TRP A 114 0.48 -2.24 3.13
C TRP A 114 0.46 -1.40 1.84
N TRP A 115 0.06 -1.99 0.71
CA TRP A 115 0.03 -1.32 -0.59
C TRP A 115 -1.37 -0.81 -0.96
N PHE A 116 -1.43 0.45 -1.38
CA PHE A 116 -2.65 1.12 -1.86
C PHE A 116 -2.47 1.65 -3.27
N LEU A 117 -3.57 1.93 -3.97
CA LEU A 117 -3.53 2.64 -5.24
C LEU A 117 -3.76 4.12 -5.01
N ALA A 118 -2.92 4.97 -5.60
CA ALA A 118 -3.04 6.41 -5.49
C ALA A 118 -2.77 7.10 -6.83
N ALA A 119 -3.19 8.34 -6.96
CA ALA A 119 -2.81 9.22 -8.06
C ALA A 119 -2.30 10.56 -7.53
N VAL A 120 -1.40 11.19 -8.28
CA VAL A 120 -0.96 12.57 -8.02
C VAL A 120 -1.95 13.57 -8.61
N ASP A 121 -1.97 14.78 -8.05
CA ASP A 121 -2.53 15.93 -8.75
C ASP A 121 -1.50 16.45 -9.76
N GLU A 122 -1.68 16.10 -11.05
CA GLU A 122 -0.74 16.46 -12.12
C GLU A 122 -0.73 17.96 -12.48
N LYS A 123 -1.58 18.78 -11.86
CA LYS A 123 -1.48 20.24 -11.96
C LYS A 123 -0.31 20.79 -11.15
N GLU A 124 0.14 20.03 -10.16
CA GLU A 124 1.26 20.38 -9.29
C GLU A 124 2.56 19.81 -9.85
N VAL A 125 3.64 20.59 -9.79
CA VAL A 125 4.96 20.16 -10.26
C VAL A 125 5.55 19.18 -9.25
N LEU A 126 6.08 18.04 -9.72
CA LEU A 126 6.81 17.09 -8.88
C LEU A 126 8.03 17.78 -8.25
N ARG A 127 8.08 17.82 -6.92
CA ARG A 127 9.19 18.39 -6.16
C ARG A 127 9.88 17.27 -5.39
N LEU A 128 10.43 16.30 -6.13
CA LEU A 128 11.15 15.15 -5.59
C LEU A 128 12.05 15.58 -4.43
N HIS A 129 11.55 15.37 -3.20
CA HIS A 129 12.28 15.70 -1.98
C HIS A 129 13.17 14.49 -1.68
N GLU A 130 14.25 14.66 -0.92
CA GLU A 130 15.08 13.52 -0.47
C GLU A 130 15.63 12.57 -1.57
N LYS A 131 15.95 13.07 -2.77
CA LYS A 131 16.55 12.29 -3.89
C LYS A 131 17.75 11.38 -3.54
N GLN A 132 18.37 11.56 -2.37
CA GLN A 132 19.48 10.73 -1.91
C GLN A 132 19.05 9.42 -1.23
N LYS A 133 17.76 9.20 -0.95
CA LYS A 133 17.27 8.04 -0.17
C LYS A 133 16.39 7.05 -0.96
N PHE A 134 15.93 7.42 -2.14
CA PHE A 134 15.07 6.58 -2.99
C PHE A 134 15.15 7.02 -4.45
N GLU A 135 14.96 6.06 -5.36
CA GLU A 135 14.79 6.31 -6.78
C GLU A 135 13.29 6.37 -7.11
N VAL A 136 12.91 7.39 -7.87
CA VAL A 136 11.54 7.56 -8.35
C VAL A 136 11.57 7.41 -9.86
N GLU A 137 11.11 6.27 -10.34
CA GLU A 137 10.98 5.98 -11.76
C GLU A 137 9.51 5.88 -12.14
N PHE A 138 9.15 6.62 -13.17
CA PHE A 138 7.83 6.53 -13.80
C PHE A 138 7.99 5.69 -15.07
N HIS A 139 7.15 4.66 -15.18
CA HIS A 139 7.04 3.83 -16.36
C HIS A 139 5.72 4.11 -17.04
N SER A 140 5.69 4.12 -18.37
CA SER A 140 4.42 4.13 -19.09
C SER A 140 3.60 2.88 -18.77
N TYR A 141 2.28 2.93 -18.95
CA TYR A 141 1.44 1.75 -18.75
C TYR A 141 1.84 0.57 -19.63
N ASP A 142 2.27 0.84 -20.86
CA ASP A 142 2.68 -0.21 -21.79
C ASP A 142 3.95 -0.92 -21.32
N GLU A 143 4.93 -0.18 -20.80
CA GLU A 143 6.14 -0.76 -20.20
C GLU A 143 5.82 -1.54 -18.92
N ALA A 144 4.95 -1.00 -18.06
CA ALA A 144 4.64 -1.59 -16.76
C ALA A 144 3.91 -2.94 -16.85
N VAL A 145 3.16 -3.19 -17.93
CA VAL A 145 2.42 -4.46 -18.13
C VAL A 145 3.30 -5.54 -18.78
N GLN A 146 4.46 -5.17 -19.33
CA GLN A 146 5.41 -6.11 -19.95
C GLN A 146 6.45 -6.67 -18.97
N ALA A 147 6.55 -6.11 -17.77
CA ALA A 147 7.47 -6.52 -16.70
C ALA A 147 6.90 -7.68 -15.86
#